data_AF-A0A554XI28-F1
#
_entry.id   AF-A0A554XI28-F1
#
_cell.length_a   1.000
_cell.length_b   1.000
_cell.length_c   1.000
_cell.angle_alpha   90.00
_cell.angle_beta   90.00
_cell.angle_gamma   90.00
#
_symmetry.space_group_name_H-M   'P 1'
#
loop_
_entity.id
_entity.type
_entity.pdbx_description
1 polymer ?
#
loop_
_entity_poly.entity_id
_entity_poly.type
_entity_poly.pdbx_seq_one_letter_code
_entity_poly.pdbx_strand_id
1 'polypeptide(L)' 'MEIVTVVLPASWAPALVNNDWSGLEYYDPDGAAMAKAWQMESGLAVLSCGEEPFVYRFEGLLTECLEYQCAPVGGNQ' A
#
# COMPACT_ATOMS: atom_id res chain seq x y z
N MET A 1 18.46 1.50 -8.11
CA MET A 1 17.27 1.12 -7.34
C MET A 1 16.14 0.97 -8.34
N GLU A 2 15.60 -0.23 -8.51
CA GLU A 2 14.46 -0.48 -9.39
C GLU A 2 13.18 -0.05 -8.66
N ILE A 3 12.40 0.84 -9.30
CA ILE A 3 11.11 1.28 -8.78
C ILE A 3 10.02 0.45 -9.46
N VAL A 4 9.18 -0.19 -8.66
CA VAL A 4 8.03 -0.96 -9.11
C VAL A 4 6.76 -0.17 -8.81
N THR A 5 5.81 -0.18 -9.75
CA THR A 5 4.48 0.41 -9.53
C THR A 5 3.49 -0.68 -9.20
N VAL A 6 2.74 -0.51 -8.11
CA VAL A 6 1.70 -1.45 -7.67
C VAL A 6 0.39 -0.71 -7.40
N VAL A 7 -0.74 -1.37 -7.63
CA VAL A 7 -2.06 -0.80 -7.36
C VAL A 7 -2.61 -1.39 -6.07
N LEU A 8 -2.85 -0.55 -5.06
CA LEU A 8 -3.35 -0.95 -3.74
C LEU A 8 -4.51 -0.03 -3.33
N PRO A 9 -5.32 -0.42 -2.33
CA PRO A 9 -6.40 0.43 -1.80
C PRO A 9 -5.87 1.80 -1.35
N ALA A 10 -6.55 2.87 -1.75
CA ALA A 10 -6.16 4.24 -1.43
C ALA A 10 -6.14 4.50 0.09
N SER A 11 -7.02 3.84 0.83
CA SER A 11 -7.08 3.90 2.30
C SER A 11 -5.81 3.43 2.99
N TRP A 12 -4.96 2.65 2.31
CA TRP A 12 -3.69 2.16 2.85
C TRP A 12 -2.57 3.20 2.79
N ALA A 13 -2.75 4.33 2.09
CA ALA A 13 -1.68 5.31 1.88
C ALA A 13 -1.07 5.86 3.18
N PRO A 14 -1.82 6.29 4.21
CA PRO A 14 -1.22 6.76 5.45
C PRO A 14 -0.36 5.68 6.14
N ALA A 15 -0.84 4.44 6.14
CA ALA A 15 -0.16 3.31 6.76
C ALA A 15 1.12 2.93 6.01
N LEU A 16 1.05 2.79 4.69
CA LEU A 16 2.17 2.31 3.89
C LEU A 16 3.22 3.38 3.60
N VAL A 17 2.81 4.65 3.39
CA VAL A 17 3.71 5.75 3.05
C VAL A 17 4.27 6.41 4.31
N ASN A 18 3.43 6.68 5.31
CA ASN A 18 3.81 7.45 6.50
C ASN A 18 4.03 6.59 7.74
N ASN A 19 3.87 5.27 7.63
CA ASN A 19 3.88 4.34 8.78
C ASN A 19 2.85 4.72 9.86
N ASP A 20 1.77 5.42 9.47
CA ASP A 20 0.65 5.76 10.35
C ASP A 20 -0.51 4.79 10.15
N TRP A 21 -0.51 3.77 11.00
CA TRP A 21 -1.50 2.69 10.97
C TRP A 21 -2.79 3.04 11.72
N SER A 22 -2.79 4.12 12.52
CA SER A 22 -3.85 4.37 13.50
C SER A 22 -5.24 4.51 12.88
N GLY A 23 -5.35 5.22 11.76
CA GLY A 23 -6.60 5.38 11.04
C GLY A 23 -7.09 4.06 10.44
N LEU A 24 -6.19 3.33 9.76
CA LEU A 24 -6.55 2.07 9.11
C LEU A 24 -6.94 1.01 10.14
N GLU A 25 -6.16 0.84 11.21
CA GLU A 25 -6.47 -0.11 12.29
C GLU A 25 -7.78 0.20 13.02
N TYR A 26 -8.16 1.47 13.12
CA TYR A 26 -9.41 1.87 13.77
C TYR A 26 -10.64 1.66 12.89
N TYR A 27 -10.58 2.09 11.63
CA TYR A 27 -11.74 2.08 10.72
C TYR A 27 -11.88 0.78 9.90
N ASP A 28 -10.76 0.10 9.62
CA ASP A 28 -10.70 -1.12 8.81
C ASP A 28 -9.58 -2.06 9.32
N PRO A 29 -9.80 -2.75 10.46
CA PRO A 29 -8.81 -3.65 11.04
C PRO A 29 -8.38 -4.79 10.10
N ASP A 30 -9.30 -5.28 9.27
CA ASP A 30 -9.01 -6.34 8.29
C ASP A 30 -8.12 -5.80 7.17
N GLY A 31 -8.43 -4.61 6.64
CA GLY A 31 -7.57 -3.91 5.69
C GLY A 31 -6.17 -3.61 6.26
N ALA A 32 -6.07 -3.26 7.55
CA ALA A 32 -4.79 -3.10 8.22
C ALA A 32 -3.97 -4.40 8.27
N ALA A 33 -4.63 -5.53 8.58
CA ALA A 33 -3.97 -6.84 8.57
C ALA A 33 -3.50 -7.23 7.17
N MET A 34 -4.32 -6.99 6.14
CA MET A 34 -3.98 -7.24 4.74
C MET A 34 -2.81 -6.37 4.26
N ALA A 35 -2.80 -5.08 4.61
CA ALA A 35 -1.72 -4.17 4.26
C ALA A 35 -0.37 -4.61 4.86
N LYS A 36 -0.38 -5.07 6.12
CA LYS A 36 0.82 -5.63 6.79
C LYS A 36 1.28 -6.91 6.12
N ALA A 37 0.36 -7.84 5.83
CA ALA A 37 0.67 -9.08 5.14
C ALA A 37 1.30 -8.78 3.76
N TRP A 38 0.69 -7.89 2.98
CA TRP A 38 1.22 -7.46 1.69
C TRP A 38 2.65 -6.91 1.79
N GLN A 39 2.94 -6.05 2.77
CA GLN A 39 4.28 -5.47 2.95
C GLN A 39 5.32 -6.55 3.29
N MET A 40 4.96 -7.53 4.12
CA MET A 40 5.84 -8.64 4.49
C MET A 40 6.08 -9.61 3.33
N GLU A 41 5.02 -9.97 2.60
CA GLU A 41 5.06 -10.96 1.52
C GLU A 41 5.71 -10.42 0.24
N SER A 42 5.44 -9.16 -0.10
CA SER A 42 6.02 -8.52 -1.29
C SER A 42 7.51 -8.23 -1.15
N GLY A 43 8.00 -8.04 0.08
CA GLY A 43 9.35 -7.55 0.33
C GLY A 43 9.60 -6.14 -0.21
N LEU A 44 8.54 -5.34 -0.37
CA LEU A 44 8.59 -3.99 -0.91
C LEU A 44 8.36 -2.93 0.18
N ALA A 45 9.17 -1.88 0.17
CA ALA A 45 8.90 -0.63 0.87
C ALA A 45 8.19 0.35 -0.07
N VAL A 46 7.13 0.99 0.43
CA VAL A 46 6.42 2.05 -0.29
C VAL A 46 7.14 3.38 -0.09
N LEU A 47 7.42 4.08 -1.18
CA LEU A 47 8.11 5.37 -1.17
C LEU A 47 7.13 6.54 -1.31
N SER A 48 6.14 6.37 -2.17
CA SER A 48 5.12 7.38 -2.48
C SER A 48 3.90 6.72 -3.12
N CYS A 49 2.82 7.48 -3.26
CA CYS A 49 1.65 7.10 -4.03
C CYS A 49 1.19 8.26 -4.92
N GLY A 50 0.35 7.96 -5.91
CA GLY A 50 -0.35 8.97 -6.70
C GLY A 50 -1.26 9.87 -5.86
N GLU A 51 -1.68 10.99 -6.43
CA GLU A 51 -2.55 11.96 -5.75
C GLU A 51 -4.05 11.70 -5.96
N GLU A 52 -4.42 11.19 -7.14
CA GLU A 52 -5.82 10.98 -7.51
C GLU A 52 -6.21 9.50 -7.40
N PRO A 53 -7.14 9.14 -6.50
CA PRO A 53 -7.66 7.79 -6.43
C PRO A 53 -8.52 7.46 -7.65
N PHE A 54 -8.51 6.20 -8.05
CA PHE A 54 -9.36 5.68 -9.12
C PHE A 54 -10.05 4.39 -8.70
N VAL A 55 -11.20 4.10 -9.31
CA VAL A 55 -11.96 2.88 -9.00
C VAL A 55 -11.35 1.69 -9.71
N TYR A 56 -10.93 0.69 -8.94
CA TYR A 56 -10.33 -0.55 -9.45
C TYR A 56 -10.77 -1.77 -8.63
N ARG A 57 -10.41 -2.97 -9.10
CA ARG A 57 -10.65 -4.21 -8.36
C ARG A 57 -9.40 -4.60 -7.57
N PHE A 58 -9.52 -4.62 -6.26
CA PHE A 58 -8.52 -5.18 -5.35
C PHE A 58 -9.11 -6.41 -4.67
N GLU A 59 -8.43 -7.55 -4.79
CA GLU A 59 -8.93 -8.86 -4.33
C GLU A 59 -10.37 -9.20 -4.76
N GLY A 60 -10.73 -8.79 -5.98
CA GLY A 60 -12.06 -9.01 -6.55
C GLY A 60 -13.14 -8.00 -6.11
N LEU A 61 -12.87 -7.20 -5.07
CA LEU A 61 -13.76 -6.15 -4.60
C LEU A 61 -13.49 -4.83 -5.32
N LEU A 62 -14.56 -4.12 -5.69
CA LEU A 62 -14.45 -2.79 -6.29
C LEU A 62 -14.17 -1.77 -5.17
N THR A 63 -13.07 -1.03 -5.26
CA THR A 63 -12.67 -0.03 -4.26
C THR A 63 -11.90 1.11 -4.91
N GLU A 64 -11.66 2.18 -4.16
CA GLU A 64 -10.74 3.24 -4.56
C GLU A 64 -9.29 2.78 -4.33
N CYS A 65 -8.47 2.89 -5.36
CA CYS A 65 -7.06 2.51 -5.37
C CYS A 65 -6.16 3.68 -5.75
N LEU A 66 -4.88 3.56 -5.40
CA LEU A 66 -3.81 4.43 -5.85
C LEU A 66 -2.69 3.59 -6.49
N GLU A 67 -1.91 4.23 -7.36
CA GLU A 67 -0.63 3.71 -7.81
C GLU A 67 0.45 4.05 -6.79
N TYR A 68 1.14 3.04 -6.28
CA TYR A 68 2.22 3.16 -5.30
C TYR A 68 3.56 2.89 -5.95
N GLN A 69 4.53 3.76 -5.68
CA GLN A 69 5.92 3.58 -6.10
C GLN A 69 6.69 2.89 -4.99
N CYS A 70 7.22 1.72 -5.28
CA CYS A 70 7.85 0.86 -4.29
C CYS A 70 9.28 0.47 -4.68
N ALA A 71 10.10 0.14 -3.69
CA ALA A 71 11.43 -0.41 -3.87
C ALA A 71 11.66 -1.65 -2.97
N PRO A 72 12.50 -2.61 -3.38
CA PRO A 72 12.81 -3.77 -2.54
C PRO A 72 13.44 -3.40 -1.19
N VAL A 73 12.96 -4.03 -0.11
CA VAL A 73 13.54 -3.94 1.24
C VAL A 73 14.86 -4.71 1.22
N GLY A 74 15.99 -3.99 1.12
CA GLY A 74 17.33 -4.60 1.04
C GLY A 74 18.26 -4.03 -0.03
N GLY A 75 17.87 -2.95 -0.72
CA GLY A 75 18.68 -2.28 -1.73
C GLY A 75 19.89 -1.47 -1.24
N ASN A 76 20.48 -1.81 -0.09
CA ASN A 76 21.83 -1.33 0.26
C ASN A 76 22.84 -2.34 -0.30
N GLN A 77 23.52 -1.94 -1.37
CA GLN A 77 24.84 -2.49 -1.69
C GLN A 77 25.82 -2.21 -0.53
#